data_AF-A0A7Y3MSH9-F1
#
_entry.id   AF-A0A7Y3MSH9-F1
#
_cell.length_a   1.000
_cell.length_b   1.000
_cell.length_c   1.000
_cell.angle_alpha   90.00
_cell.angle_beta   90.00
_cell.angle_gamma   90.00
#
_symmetry.space_group_name_H-M   'P 1'
#
loop_
_entity.id
_entity.type
_entity.pdbx_description
1 polymer ?
#
loop_
_entity_poly.entity_id
_entity_poly.type
_entity_poly.pdbx_seq_one_letter_code
_entity_poly.pdbx_strand_id
1 'polypeptide(L)' 'MSWVRAFAPATVSNVGPGFDAFGFALATPGDHVSVRTAETPGIRIVD' A
#
# COMPACT_ATOMS: atom_id res chain seq x y z
N MET A 1 -19.06 -3.82 -12.57
CA MET A 1 -17.86 -4.31 -11.87
C MET A 1 -17.46 -3.27 -10.83
N SER A 2 -17.45 -3.62 -9.55
CA SER A 2 -17.12 -2.68 -8.47
C SER A 2 -15.61 -2.62 -8.25
N TRP A 3 -15.10 -1.41 -8.02
CA TRP A 3 -13.73 -1.19 -7.57
C TRP A 3 -13.58 -1.62 -6.10
N VAL A 4 -12.42 -2.16 -5.75
CA VAL A 4 -11.98 -2.36 -4.36
C VAL A 4 -10.86 -1.35 -4.10
N ARG A 5 -10.94 -0.63 -2.99
CA ARG A 5 -9.96 0.38 -2.58
C ARG A 5 -9.31 -0.03 -1.26
N ALA A 6 -8.00 0.09 -1.18
CA ALA A 6 -7.21 -0.11 0.04
C ALA A 6 -6.37 1.13 0.35
N PHE A 7 -6.07 1.34 1.63
CA PHE A 7 -5.14 2.35 2.13
C PHE A 7 -3.90 1.65 2.71
N ALA A 8 -2.71 2.13 2.35
CA ALA A 8 -1.43 1.67 2.86
C ALA A 8 -0.75 2.82 3.62
N PRO A 9 -0.60 2.75 4.96
CA PRO A 9 0.05 3.79 5.73
C PRO A 9 1.55 3.85 5.46
N ALA A 10 2.13 5.04 5.56
CA ALA A 10 3.57 5.20 5.66
C ALA A 10 4.10 4.49 6.92
N THR A 11 5.34 4.02 6.85
CA THR A 11 6.00 3.30 7.95
C THR A 11 7.34 3.93 8.29
N VAL A 12 7.76 3.77 9.54
CA VAL A 12 9.13 4.05 10.00
C VAL A 12 9.80 2.72 10.31
N SER A 13 11.03 2.49 9.82
CA SER A 13 11.81 1.28 10.10
C SER A 13 13.04 1.57 10.96
N ASN A 14 13.76 0.51 11.33
CA ASN A 14 15.02 0.45 12.06
C ASN A 14 14.92 0.90 13.53
N VAL A 15 14.17 1.96 13.82
CA VAL A 15 13.76 2.39 15.17
C VAL A 15 14.91 2.30 16.20
N GLY A 16 16.04 2.93 15.89
CA GLY A 16 17.26 2.89 16.70
C GLY A 16 18.06 1.60 16.50
N PRO A 17 18.25 0.75 17.52
CA PRO A 17 19.06 -0.47 17.41
C PRO A 17 18.38 -1.60 16.61
N GLY A 18 17.11 -1.43 16.24
CA GLY A 18 16.29 -2.46 15.57
C GLY A 18 16.50 -2.55 14.06
N PHE A 19 17.74 -2.39 13.59
CA PHE A 19 18.09 -2.51 12.17
C PHE A 19 17.48 -3.80 11.58
N ASP A 20 16.71 -3.65 10.50
CA ASP A 20 16.00 -4.73 9.80
C ASP A 20 15.01 -5.57 10.65
N ALA A 21 14.70 -5.15 11.88
CA ALA A 21 13.82 -5.90 12.79
C ALA A 21 12.61 -5.10 13.26
N PHE A 22 12.76 -3.80 13.48
CA PHE A 22 11.70 -2.96 14.03
C PHE A 22 11.10 -2.00 13.00
N GLY A 23 9.80 -1.80 13.12
CA GLY A 23 9.07 -0.77 12.41
C GLY A 23 7.67 -0.58 12.95
N PHE A 24 7.07 0.56 12.64
CA PHE A 24 5.69 0.87 12.99
C PHE A 24 5.01 1.66 11.87
N ALA A 25 3.71 1.40 11.70
CA ALA A 25 2.87 2.15 10.78
C ALA A 25 2.44 3.48 11.41
N LEU A 26 2.39 4.52 10.60
CA LEU A 26 1.84 5.81 10.97
C LEU A 26 0.33 5.81 10.71
N ALA A 27 -0.42 6.64 11.44
CA ALA A 27 -1.82 6.87 11.11
C ALA A 27 -1.97 7.58 9.75
N THR A 28 -1.08 8.55 9.47
CA THR A 28 -0.94 9.29 8.21
C THR A 28 0.50 9.81 8.09
N PRO A 29 1.03 10.09 6.88
CA PRO A 29 0.42 9.93 5.55
C PRO A 29 0.38 8.47 5.07
N GLY A 30 -0.15 8.23 3.87
CA GLY A 30 -0.16 6.92 3.21
C GLY A 30 -0.84 6.99 1.83
N ASP A 31 -0.82 5.88 1.10
CA ASP A 31 -1.31 5.78 -0.27
C ASP A 31 -2.66 5.09 -0.35
N HIS A 32 -3.50 5.51 -1.30
CA HIS A 32 -4.73 4.80 -1.66
C HIS A 32 -4.58 4.12 -3.01
N VAL A 33 -4.88 2.84 -3.09
CA VAL A 33 -4.87 2.08 -4.34
C VAL A 33 -6.25 1.51 -4.60
N SER A 34 -6.76 1.70 -5.82
CA SER A 34 -8.03 1.12 -6.26
C SER A 34 -7.76 0.11 -7.37
N VAL A 35 -8.38 -1.07 -7.29
CA VAL A 35 -8.29 -2.12 -8.30
C VAL A 35 -9.66 -2.64 -8.67
N ARG A 36 -9.79 -3.14 -9.90
CA ARG A 36 -10.94 -3.90 -10.36
C ARG A 36 -10.47 -5.04 -11.25
N THR A 37 -11.27 -6.09 -11.36
CA THR A 37 -11.03 -7.13 -12.36
C THR A 37 -11.17 -6.55 -13.77
N ALA A 38 -10.29 -7.02 -14.67
CA ALA A 38 -10.35 -6.74 -16.09
C ALA A 38 -10.93 -7.96 -16.82
N GLU A 39 -11.58 -7.72 -17.96
CA GLU A 39 -12.12 -8.79 -18.81
C GLU A 39 -11.02 -9.53 -19.58
N THR A 40 -9.88 -8.88 -19.79
CA THR A 40 -8.72 -9.43 -20.50
C THR A 40 -7.56 -9.68 -19.54
N PRO A 41 -6.73 -10.71 -19.77
CA PRO A 41 -5.51 -10.94 -19.00
C PRO A 41 -4.55 -9.75 -19.01
N GLY A 42 -3.79 -9.58 -17.93
CA GLY A 42 -2.78 -8.54 -17.76
C GLY A 42 -3.13 -7.51 -16.67
N ILE A 43 -2.13 -6.71 -16.30
CA ILE A 43 -2.28 -5.60 -15.35
C ILE A 43 -2.10 -4.29 -16.13
N ARG A 44 -3.06 -3.37 -15.98
CA ARG A 44 -2.95 -2.01 -16.52
C ARG A 44 -2.97 -1.03 -15.36
N ILE A 45 -1.91 -0.26 -15.23
CA ILE A 45 -1.86 0.90 -14.34
C ILE A 45 -2.53 2.05 -15.09
N VAL A 46 -3.45 2.74 -14.41
CA VAL A 46 -4.22 3.88 -14.92
C VAL A 46 -4.03 5.05 -13.97
N ASP A 47 -4.11 6.27 -14.49
CA ASP A 47 -4.12 7.51 -13.72
C ASP A 47 -5.47 7.76 -13.04
#